data_AF-A0AB39SB95-F1
#
_entry.id   AF-A0AB39SB95-F1
#
_cell.length_a   1.000
_cell.length_b   1.000
_cell.length_c   1.000
_cell.angle_alpha   90.00
_cell.angle_beta   90.00
_cell.angle_gamma   90.00
#
_symmetry.space_group_name_H-M   'P 1'
#
loop_
_entity.id
_entity.type
_entity.pdbx_description
1 polymer ?
#
loop_
_entity_poly.entity_id
_entity_poly.type
_entity_poly.pdbx_seq_one_letter_code
_entity_poly.pdbx_strand_id
1 'polypeptide(L)'
;MKTADQFTSPPTDYNVIVPDGWFQLPLDPDDRDRGIIALAERTFRGVDNAPHLRDQFMRDLQRKAKDAYTVGGIELYLSTLTIGPVPLASSLLISLPAPGEWPECSDADEMAEHLAGGDIGENGELGVVKLEAAGRAVRHRHREAPDPEAQMGNTLPTTNVTYYVPVPATKQWLMLNFSTPVDPLADRMVELFDTVAGTLHWA
;
A
#
# COMPACT_ATOMS: atom_id res chain seq x y z
N MET A 1 9.33 19.75 -10.76
CA MET A 1 8.40 18.62 -10.86
C MET A 1 7.06 19.15 -11.34
N LYS A 2 6.37 18.47 -12.25
CA LYS A 2 5.04 18.91 -12.70
C LYS A 2 3.99 18.54 -11.64
N THR A 3 3.00 19.40 -11.43
CA THR A 3 1.81 19.08 -10.64
C THR A 3 0.77 18.38 -11.51
N ALA A 4 -0.14 17.62 -10.91
CA ALA A 4 -1.11 16.79 -11.64
C ALA A 4 -1.94 17.57 -12.68
N ASP A 5 -2.30 18.83 -12.40
CA ASP A 5 -3.06 19.72 -13.30
C ASP A 5 -2.27 20.17 -14.54
N GLN A 6 -0.95 19.98 -14.55
CA GLN A 6 -0.08 20.36 -15.66
C GLN A 6 0.09 19.25 -16.72
N PHE A 7 -0.49 18.06 -16.49
CA PHE A 7 -0.46 16.95 -17.44
C PHE A 7 -1.64 17.04 -18.41
N THR A 8 -1.32 17.11 -19.71
CA THR A 8 -2.29 17.09 -20.82
C THR A 8 -2.41 15.72 -21.48
N SER A 9 -1.59 14.77 -21.07
CA SER A 9 -1.58 13.36 -21.49
C SER A 9 -1.26 12.51 -20.26
N PRO A 10 -1.65 11.22 -20.26
CA PRO A 10 -1.36 10.33 -19.13
C PRO A 10 0.15 10.28 -18.84
N PRO A 11 0.57 10.35 -17.57
CA PRO A 11 1.97 10.13 -17.20
C PRO A 11 2.37 8.70 -17.55
N THR A 12 3.67 8.49 -17.74
CA THR A 12 4.21 7.16 -18.01
C THR A 12 4.56 6.40 -16.76
N ASP A 13 4.81 7.12 -15.65
CA ASP A 13 5.23 6.53 -14.39
C ASP A 13 4.83 7.40 -13.18
N TYR A 14 5.08 6.89 -11.98
CA TYR A 14 4.96 7.63 -10.73
C TYR A 14 6.19 7.38 -9.86
N ASN A 15 6.37 8.23 -8.85
CA ASN A 15 7.43 8.08 -7.86
C ASN A 15 6.86 8.36 -6.48
N VAL A 16 7.28 7.55 -5.51
CA VAL A 16 7.00 7.73 -4.08
C VAL A 16 8.30 7.59 -3.30
N ILE A 17 8.47 8.40 -2.26
CA ILE A 17 9.63 8.33 -1.36
C ILE A 17 9.19 7.64 -0.08
N VAL A 18 9.77 6.47 0.18
CA VAL A 18 9.58 5.72 1.43
C VAL A 18 10.76 5.91 2.37
N PRO A 19 10.58 5.77 3.69
CA PRO A 19 11.69 5.86 4.65
C PRO A 19 12.75 4.79 4.39
N ASP A 20 13.98 5.09 4.83
CA ASP A 20 15.02 4.08 4.91
C ASP A 20 14.52 2.85 5.69
N GLY A 21 14.93 1.67 5.25
CA GLY A 21 14.48 0.42 5.88
C GLY A 21 13.16 -0.13 5.35
N TRP A 22 12.51 0.51 4.38
CA TRP A 22 11.44 -0.12 3.60
C TRP A 22 12.04 -0.92 2.44
N PHE A 23 11.64 -2.18 2.31
CA PHE A 23 12.08 -3.04 1.22
C PHE A 23 11.02 -3.02 0.12
N GLN A 24 11.41 -2.65 -1.10
CA GLN A 24 10.55 -2.68 -2.28
C GLN A 24 10.57 -4.07 -2.90
N LEU A 25 9.40 -4.70 -3.02
CA LEU A 25 9.16 -5.94 -3.71
C LEU A 25 8.35 -5.67 -4.98
N PRO A 26 8.95 -5.76 -6.18
CA PRO A 26 8.21 -5.74 -7.44
C PRO A 26 7.21 -6.90 -7.49
N LEU A 27 6.00 -6.65 -7.99
CA LEU A 27 4.97 -7.68 -8.11
C LEU A 27 4.91 -8.31 -9.51
N ASP A 28 5.57 -7.69 -10.49
CA ASP A 28 5.72 -8.23 -11.84
C ASP A 28 6.33 -9.64 -11.79
N PRO A 29 5.72 -10.65 -12.45
CA PRO A 29 6.21 -12.02 -12.46
C PRO A 29 7.68 -12.18 -12.88
N ASP A 30 8.20 -11.29 -13.72
CA ASP A 30 9.58 -11.36 -14.21
C ASP A 30 10.61 -11.04 -13.12
N ASP A 31 10.23 -10.21 -12.13
CA ASP A 31 11.11 -9.74 -11.07
C ASP A 31 10.73 -10.23 -9.67
N ARG A 32 9.47 -10.63 -9.46
CA ARG A 32 8.89 -10.94 -8.16
C ARG A 32 9.66 -12.01 -7.40
N ASP A 33 9.97 -13.13 -8.04
CA ASP A 33 10.63 -14.26 -7.36
C ASP A 33 12.02 -13.88 -6.87
N ARG A 34 12.76 -13.08 -7.66
CA ARG A 34 14.06 -12.54 -7.28
C ARG A 34 13.94 -11.60 -6.08
N GLY A 35 12.92 -10.72 -6.08
CA GLY A 35 12.64 -9.84 -4.95
C GLY A 35 12.31 -10.60 -3.65
N ILE A 36 11.52 -11.66 -3.74
CA ILE A 36 11.16 -12.51 -2.58
C ILE A 36 12.40 -13.19 -1.99
N ILE A 37 13.28 -13.73 -2.85
CA ILE A 37 14.54 -14.34 -2.41
C ILE A 37 15.40 -13.30 -1.66
N ALA A 38 15.56 -12.10 -2.24
CA ALA A 38 16.36 -11.03 -1.63
C ALA A 38 15.79 -10.57 -0.28
N LEU A 39 14.46 -10.46 -0.15
CA LEU A 39 13.82 -10.15 1.12
C LEU A 39 14.03 -11.27 2.15
N ALA A 40 13.86 -12.54 1.76
CA ALA A 40 14.10 -13.67 2.65
C ALA A 40 15.56 -13.73 3.13
N GLU A 41 16.53 -13.47 2.26
CA GLU A 41 17.95 -13.38 2.63
C GLU A 41 18.24 -12.24 3.61
N ARG A 42 17.56 -11.09 3.45
CA ARG A 42 17.67 -9.97 4.38
C ARG A 42 17.06 -10.30 5.74
N THR A 43 15.83 -10.83 5.76
CA THR A 43 15.08 -11.13 6.99
C THR A 43 15.75 -12.20 7.84
N PHE A 44 16.30 -13.24 7.21
CA PHE A 44 16.92 -14.37 7.92
C PHE A 44 18.44 -14.24 8.06
N ARG A 45 19.01 -13.07 7.76
CA ARG A 45 20.45 -12.84 7.91
C ARG A 45 20.88 -13.01 9.37
N GLY A 46 21.78 -13.95 9.62
CA GLY A 46 22.28 -14.24 10.97
C GLY A 46 21.32 -15.05 11.85
N VAL A 47 20.25 -15.61 11.26
CA VAL A 47 19.35 -16.54 11.93
C VAL A 47 19.79 -17.97 11.62
N ASP A 48 20.38 -18.66 12.61
CA ASP A 48 20.79 -20.05 12.46
C ASP A 48 19.60 -21.02 12.55
N ASN A 49 19.69 -22.16 11.85
CA ASN A 49 18.75 -23.29 11.95
C ASN A 49 17.26 -22.97 11.73
N ALA A 50 16.95 -22.04 10.81
CA ALA A 50 15.58 -21.68 10.46
C ALA A 50 15.13 -22.00 8.99
N PRO A 51 15.55 -23.12 8.35
CA PRO A 51 15.22 -23.36 6.95
C PRO A 51 13.70 -23.50 6.71
N HIS A 52 12.99 -24.18 7.62
CA HIS A 52 11.55 -24.34 7.51
C HIS A 52 10.78 -23.02 7.64
N LEU A 53 11.23 -22.12 8.52
CA LEU A 53 10.64 -20.79 8.69
C LEU A 53 10.91 -19.90 7.48
N ARG A 54 12.12 -19.97 6.91
CA ARG A 54 12.47 -19.25 5.67
C ARG A 54 11.59 -19.72 4.50
N ASP A 55 11.44 -21.03 4.34
CA ASP A 55 10.61 -21.61 3.29
C ASP A 55 9.13 -21.24 3.46
N GLN A 56 8.62 -21.24 4.69
CA GLN A 56 7.25 -20.80 4.98
C GLN A 56 7.08 -19.31 4.64
N PHE A 57 7.98 -18.46 5.11
CA PHE A 57 7.97 -17.03 4.81
C PHE A 57 7.97 -16.75 3.30
N MET A 58 8.82 -17.43 2.54
CA MET A 58 8.88 -17.28 1.09
C MET A 58 7.57 -17.71 0.42
N ARG A 59 6.98 -18.85 0.83
CA ARG A 59 5.68 -19.31 0.28
C ARG A 59 4.55 -18.35 0.58
N ASP A 60 4.50 -17.80 1.78
CA ASP A 60 3.46 -16.85 2.18
C ASP A 60 3.60 -15.52 1.42
N LEU A 61 4.83 -15.04 1.23
CA LEU A 61 5.10 -13.89 0.37
C LEU A 61 4.75 -14.14 -1.09
N GLN A 62 5.09 -15.30 -1.64
CA GLN A 62 4.73 -15.66 -3.03
C GLN A 62 3.22 -15.64 -3.25
N ARG A 63 2.46 -16.19 -2.30
CA ARG A 63 0.99 -16.15 -2.34
C ARG A 63 0.49 -14.71 -2.33
N LYS A 64 0.87 -13.93 -1.32
CA LYS A 64 0.44 -12.52 -1.16
C LYS A 64 0.80 -11.66 -2.38
N ALA A 65 2.03 -11.80 -2.89
CA ALA A 65 2.49 -11.04 -4.03
C ALA A 65 1.75 -11.43 -5.32
N LYS A 66 1.41 -12.72 -5.49
CA LYS A 66 0.58 -13.18 -6.60
C LYS A 66 -0.84 -12.62 -6.49
N ASP A 67 -1.46 -12.71 -5.32
CA ASP A 67 -2.82 -12.22 -5.10
C ASP A 67 -2.90 -10.71 -5.34
N ALA A 68 -1.92 -9.94 -4.82
CA ALA A 68 -1.81 -8.51 -5.07
C ALA A 68 -1.67 -8.19 -6.57
N TYR A 69 -0.81 -8.92 -7.30
CA TYR A 69 -0.65 -8.73 -8.75
C TYR A 69 -1.94 -8.98 -9.53
N THR A 70 -2.74 -9.98 -9.13
CA THR A 70 -4.01 -10.29 -9.83
C THR A 70 -5.07 -9.19 -9.76
N VAL A 71 -4.97 -8.30 -8.76
CA VAL A 71 -5.87 -7.14 -8.58
C VAL A 71 -5.19 -5.81 -8.95
N GLY A 72 -4.19 -5.86 -9.82
CA GLY A 72 -3.50 -4.66 -10.33
C GLY A 72 -2.38 -4.14 -9.45
N GLY A 73 -1.89 -4.92 -8.48
CA GLY A 73 -0.70 -4.58 -7.69
C GLY A 73 0.56 -4.45 -8.54
N ILE A 74 1.26 -3.33 -8.40
CA ILE A 74 2.51 -3.00 -9.11
C ILE A 74 3.71 -3.35 -8.23
N GLU A 75 3.69 -2.90 -6.98
CA GLU A 75 4.78 -3.07 -6.04
C GLU A 75 4.28 -3.10 -4.59
N LEU A 76 4.98 -3.86 -3.76
CA LEU A 76 4.74 -3.99 -2.34
C LEU A 76 5.97 -3.53 -1.57
N TYR A 77 5.82 -2.54 -0.72
CA TYR A 77 6.85 -2.16 0.24
C TYR A 77 6.56 -2.78 1.60
N LEU A 78 7.61 -3.32 2.23
CA LEU A 78 7.55 -3.92 3.57
C LEU A 78 8.53 -3.22 4.48
N SER A 79 8.04 -2.69 5.60
CA SER A 79 8.90 -2.09 6.63
C SER A 79 9.76 -3.17 7.27
N THR A 80 11.07 -2.93 7.29
CA THR A 80 12.05 -3.70 8.08
C THR A 80 12.57 -2.88 9.27
N LEU A 81 11.85 -1.81 9.63
CA LEU A 81 12.22 -0.90 10.72
C LEU A 81 12.02 -1.54 12.08
N THR A 82 12.89 -1.17 13.03
CA THR A 82 12.80 -1.56 14.44
C THR A 82 12.98 -0.33 15.32
N ILE A 83 12.11 -0.12 16.31
CA ILE A 83 12.33 0.85 17.39
C ILE A 83 12.78 0.09 18.63
N GLY A 84 14.05 0.23 18.99
CA GLY A 84 14.66 -0.60 20.03
C GLY A 84 14.53 -2.08 19.66
N PRO A 85 13.98 -2.95 20.54
CA PRO A 85 13.78 -4.36 20.23
C PRO A 85 12.48 -4.67 19.47
N VAL A 86 11.61 -3.68 19.20
CA VAL A 86 10.27 -3.92 18.63
C VAL A 86 10.28 -3.67 17.12
N PRO A 87 9.92 -4.66 16.28
CA PRO A 87 9.74 -4.45 14.85
C PRO A 87 8.48 -3.61 14.58
N LEU A 88 8.63 -2.58 13.74
CA LEU A 88 7.51 -1.79 13.24
C LEU A 88 6.96 -2.42 11.97
N ALA A 89 6.11 -3.43 12.16
CA ALA A 89 5.40 -4.06 11.06
C ALA A 89 4.48 -3.06 10.36
N SER A 90 4.72 -2.84 9.07
CA SER A 90 3.85 -2.08 8.18
C SER A 90 4.15 -2.42 6.74
N SER A 91 3.17 -2.14 5.87
CA SER A 91 3.31 -2.34 4.43
C SER A 91 2.66 -1.20 3.65
N LEU A 92 3.09 -1.02 2.41
CA LEU A 92 2.46 -0.19 1.39
C LEU A 92 2.32 -1.02 0.12
N LEU A 93 1.09 -1.31 -0.29
CA LEU A 93 0.80 -1.85 -1.61
C LEU A 93 0.43 -0.69 -2.53
N ILE A 94 1.12 -0.59 -3.66
CA ILE A 94 0.71 0.30 -4.75
C ILE A 94 0.07 -0.53 -5.84
N SER A 95 -1.13 -0.14 -6.24
CA SER A 95 -1.88 -0.80 -7.31
C SER A 95 -2.48 0.20 -8.29
N LEU A 96 -2.61 -0.27 -9.53
CA LEU A 96 -3.39 0.36 -10.58
C LEU A 96 -4.43 -0.68 -11.06
N PRO A 97 -5.62 -0.69 -10.43
CA PRO A 97 -6.73 -1.56 -10.79
C PRO A 97 -7.08 -1.51 -12.28
N ALA A 98 -7.67 -2.59 -12.78
CA ALA A 98 -8.09 -2.64 -14.18
C ALA A 98 -9.23 -1.64 -14.46
N PRO A 99 -9.36 -1.11 -15.69
CA PRO A 99 -10.48 -0.25 -16.04
C PRO A 99 -11.84 -0.91 -15.72
N GLY A 100 -12.73 -0.17 -15.07
CA GLY A 100 -14.06 -0.63 -14.67
C GLY A 100 -14.14 -1.29 -13.28
N GLU A 101 -13.01 -1.56 -12.60
CA GLU A 101 -13.03 -2.02 -11.20
C GLU A 101 -13.43 -0.91 -10.22
N TRP A 102 -13.15 0.35 -10.58
CA TRP A 102 -13.51 1.54 -9.82
C TRP A 102 -14.31 2.50 -10.70
N PRO A 103 -15.09 3.43 -10.08
CA PRO A 103 -15.78 4.49 -10.81
C PRO A 103 -14.92 5.16 -11.88
N GLU A 104 -15.44 5.23 -13.10
CA GLU A 104 -14.80 5.90 -14.24
C GLU A 104 -14.92 7.43 -14.17
N CYS A 105 -14.58 8.00 -13.02
CA CYS A 105 -14.43 9.42 -12.77
C CYS A 105 -12.95 9.78 -12.54
N SER A 106 -12.66 11.07 -12.58
CA SER A 106 -11.34 11.63 -12.26
C SER A 106 -11.41 12.66 -11.13
N ASP A 107 -12.60 12.86 -10.57
CA ASP A 107 -12.85 13.82 -9.52
C ASP A 107 -12.85 13.11 -8.15
N ALA A 108 -12.10 13.67 -7.21
CA ALA A 108 -11.94 13.09 -5.89
C ALA A 108 -13.21 13.22 -5.03
N ASP A 109 -14.03 14.25 -5.22
CA ASP A 109 -15.30 14.37 -4.50
C ASP A 109 -16.28 13.29 -4.97
N GLU A 110 -16.39 13.07 -6.29
CA GLU A 110 -17.22 11.98 -6.86
C GLU A 110 -16.77 10.59 -6.36
N MET A 111 -15.47 10.34 -6.27
CA MET A 111 -14.93 9.09 -5.71
C MET A 111 -15.24 8.95 -4.22
N ALA A 112 -15.11 10.04 -3.44
CA ALA A 112 -15.43 10.02 -2.02
C ALA A 112 -16.92 9.75 -1.78
N GLU A 113 -17.81 10.34 -2.58
CA GLU A 113 -19.25 10.06 -2.53
C GLU A 113 -19.56 8.59 -2.85
N HIS A 114 -18.89 8.02 -3.85
CA HIS A 114 -19.03 6.60 -4.18
C HIS A 114 -18.62 5.69 -3.00
N LEU A 115 -17.46 5.95 -2.40
CA LEU A 115 -16.96 5.21 -1.26
C LEU A 115 -17.84 5.37 -0.02
N ALA A 116 -18.40 6.56 0.21
CA ALA A 116 -19.32 6.82 1.32
C ALA A 116 -20.65 6.06 1.21
N GLY A 117 -21.03 5.64 0.00
CA GLY A 117 -22.19 4.76 -0.23
C GLY A 117 -21.95 3.29 0.15
N GLY A 118 -20.69 2.91 0.40
CA GLY A 118 -20.29 1.56 0.82
C GLY A 118 -20.05 1.43 2.33
N ASP A 119 -19.39 0.34 2.72
CA ASP A 119 -18.89 0.17 4.09
C ASP A 119 -17.55 0.90 4.24
N ILE A 120 -17.55 1.96 5.06
CA ILE A 120 -16.34 2.73 5.38
C ILE A 120 -15.56 2.15 6.57
N GLY A 121 -16.03 1.05 7.16
CA GLY A 121 -15.46 0.41 8.34
C GLY A 121 -15.84 1.09 9.65
N GLU A 122 -15.69 0.37 10.75
CA GLU A 122 -15.97 0.89 12.09
C GLU A 122 -15.03 2.05 12.42
N ASN A 123 -15.59 3.22 12.76
CA ASN A 123 -14.87 4.48 12.96
C ASN A 123 -13.99 4.88 11.75
N GLY A 124 -14.42 4.51 10.53
CA GLY A 124 -13.76 4.91 9.30
C GLY A 124 -13.74 6.42 9.11
N GLU A 125 -12.57 6.95 8.74
CA GLU A 125 -12.39 8.34 8.32
C GLU A 125 -12.26 8.37 6.80
N LEU A 126 -13.21 9.00 6.11
CA LEU A 126 -13.19 9.17 4.66
C LEU A 126 -13.25 10.65 4.31
N GLY A 127 -12.38 11.10 3.40
CA GLY A 127 -12.42 12.49 2.94
C GLY A 127 -11.46 12.80 1.81
N VAL A 128 -11.65 13.95 1.18
CA VAL A 128 -10.77 14.45 0.13
C VAL A 128 -9.63 15.26 0.74
N VAL A 129 -8.41 14.96 0.32
CA VAL A 129 -7.18 15.63 0.74
C VAL A 129 -6.42 16.14 -0.48
N LYS A 130 -5.45 17.03 -0.26
CA LYS A 130 -4.54 17.52 -1.30
C LYS A 130 -3.13 16.98 -1.07
N LEU A 131 -2.64 16.20 -2.02
CA LEU A 131 -1.22 15.83 -2.15
C LEU A 131 -0.53 16.92 -2.98
N GLU A 132 0.59 17.46 -2.51
CA GLU A 132 1.18 18.68 -3.07
C GLU A 132 1.45 18.59 -4.58
N ALA A 133 1.99 17.45 -5.02
CA ALA A 133 2.32 17.20 -6.42
C ALA A 133 1.26 16.38 -7.17
N ALA A 134 0.71 15.35 -6.51
CA ALA A 134 -0.24 14.44 -7.13
C ALA A 134 -1.68 14.99 -7.22
N GLY A 135 -1.98 16.13 -6.58
CA GLY A 135 -3.28 16.79 -6.68
C GLY A 135 -4.29 16.34 -5.61
N ARG A 136 -5.58 16.45 -5.92
CA ARG A 136 -6.65 16.04 -5.00
C ARG A 136 -6.77 14.52 -5.01
N ALA A 137 -6.89 13.91 -3.84
CA ALA A 137 -7.02 12.46 -3.66
C ALA A 137 -8.06 12.16 -2.57
N VAL A 138 -8.67 10.98 -2.61
CA VAL A 138 -9.48 10.50 -1.49
C VAL A 138 -8.57 9.77 -0.52
N ARG A 139 -8.69 10.06 0.77
CA ARG A 139 -8.05 9.34 1.85
C ARG A 139 -9.11 8.61 2.66
N HIS A 140 -8.93 7.31 2.84
CA HIS A 140 -9.78 6.45 3.63
C HIS A 140 -8.93 5.75 4.69
N ARG A 141 -9.22 5.99 5.96
CA ARG A 141 -8.62 5.27 7.09
C ARG A 141 -9.69 4.43 7.74
N HIS A 142 -9.40 3.16 8.02
CA HIS A 142 -10.29 2.30 8.78
C HIS A 142 -9.51 1.28 9.60
N ARG A 143 -10.19 0.70 10.58
CA ARG A 143 -9.66 -0.40 11.39
C ARG A 143 -10.35 -1.69 10.99
N GLU A 144 -9.56 -2.71 10.70
CA GLU A 144 -10.04 -4.07 10.52
C GLU A 144 -9.83 -4.87 11.80
N ALA A 145 -10.88 -5.58 12.22
CA ALA A 145 -10.80 -6.50 13.33
C ALA A 145 -9.91 -7.72 12.96
N PRO A 146 -9.32 -8.40 13.96
CA PRO A 146 -8.72 -9.71 13.71
C PRO A 146 -9.74 -10.63 13.06
N ASP A 147 -9.33 -11.29 11.99
CA ASP A 147 -10.05 -12.40 11.38
C ASP A 147 -9.12 -13.61 11.26
N PRO A 148 -9.04 -14.45 12.31
CA PRO A 148 -8.29 -15.68 12.28
C PRO A 148 -8.85 -16.73 11.31
N GLU A 149 -10.12 -16.60 10.90
CA GLU A 149 -10.80 -17.53 9.99
C GLU A 149 -10.64 -17.15 8.52
N ALA A 150 -10.23 -15.91 8.23
CA ALA A 150 -9.82 -15.49 6.88
C ALA A 150 -8.72 -16.41 6.32
N GLN A 151 -8.64 -16.52 5.00
CA GLN A 151 -7.68 -17.39 4.29
C GLN A 151 -6.21 -17.13 4.68
N MET A 152 -5.90 -15.94 5.23
CA MET A 152 -4.57 -15.55 5.72
C MET A 152 -4.47 -15.39 7.25
N GLY A 153 -5.54 -15.68 8.00
CA GLY A 153 -5.57 -15.74 9.47
C GLY A 153 -5.02 -14.48 10.15
N ASN A 154 -5.66 -13.33 9.94
CA ASN A 154 -5.23 -12.10 10.59
C ASN A 154 -5.56 -12.17 12.09
N THR A 155 -4.56 -12.35 12.93
CA THR A 155 -4.76 -12.51 14.37
C THR A 155 -4.71 -11.19 15.14
N LEU A 156 -4.36 -10.09 14.47
CA LEU A 156 -4.20 -8.77 15.09
C LEU A 156 -5.10 -7.74 14.40
N PRO A 157 -5.66 -6.77 15.16
CA PRO A 157 -6.37 -5.66 14.54
C PRO A 157 -5.39 -4.89 13.66
N THR A 158 -5.83 -4.48 12.48
CA THR A 158 -4.99 -3.77 11.51
C THR A 158 -5.58 -2.40 11.23
N THR A 159 -4.74 -1.37 11.31
CA THR A 159 -5.10 -0.03 10.82
C THR A 159 -4.69 0.05 9.37
N ASN A 160 -5.64 0.41 8.50
CA ASN A 160 -5.41 0.63 7.08
C ASN A 160 -5.60 2.11 6.74
N VAL A 161 -4.80 2.61 5.80
CA VAL A 161 -4.97 3.93 5.19
C VAL A 161 -4.82 3.76 3.68
N THR A 162 -5.86 4.04 2.93
CA THR A 162 -5.86 3.98 1.47
C THR A 162 -5.98 5.37 0.88
N TYR A 163 -5.08 5.71 -0.04
CA TYR A 163 -5.23 6.87 -0.91
C TYR A 163 -5.69 6.42 -2.28
N TYR A 164 -6.75 7.05 -2.78
CA TYR A 164 -7.22 6.93 -4.17
C TYR A 164 -6.82 8.20 -4.90
N VAL A 165 -5.82 8.08 -5.77
CA VAL A 165 -5.22 9.22 -6.47
C VAL A 165 -5.61 9.16 -7.95
N PRO A 166 -6.31 10.18 -8.49
CA PRO A 166 -6.65 10.20 -9.91
C PRO A 166 -5.38 10.23 -10.76
N VAL A 167 -5.27 9.33 -11.72
CA VAL A 167 -4.17 9.37 -12.71
C VAL A 167 -4.45 10.49 -13.72
N PRO A 168 -3.57 11.49 -13.88
CA PRO A 168 -3.82 12.65 -14.72
C PRO A 168 -4.19 12.29 -16.16
N ALA A 169 -5.11 13.04 -16.74
CA ALA A 169 -5.63 12.84 -18.10
C ALA A 169 -6.22 11.43 -18.37
N THR A 170 -6.66 10.73 -17.32
CA THR A 170 -7.37 9.45 -17.41
C THR A 170 -8.57 9.43 -16.46
N LYS A 171 -9.27 8.28 -16.39
CA LYS A 171 -10.30 7.95 -15.41
C LYS A 171 -9.86 6.79 -14.49
N GLN A 172 -8.55 6.56 -14.39
CA GLN A 172 -7.97 5.51 -13.58
C GLN A 172 -7.51 6.07 -12.24
N TRP A 173 -7.36 5.18 -11.26
CA TRP A 173 -6.99 5.52 -9.89
C TRP A 173 -5.74 4.75 -9.50
N LEU A 174 -4.68 5.46 -9.13
CA LEU A 174 -3.56 4.84 -8.44
C LEU A 174 -3.92 4.74 -6.97
N MET A 175 -3.80 3.54 -6.40
CA MET A 175 -4.09 3.28 -5.01
C MET A 175 -2.81 3.08 -4.22
N LEU A 176 -2.68 3.78 -3.10
CA LEU A 176 -1.64 3.54 -2.10
C LEU A 176 -2.32 2.99 -0.84
N ASN A 177 -2.25 1.69 -0.62
CA ASN A 177 -2.84 1.02 0.52
C ASN A 177 -1.76 0.71 1.57
N PHE A 178 -1.79 1.45 2.67
CA PHE A 178 -0.93 1.28 3.82
C PHE A 178 -1.62 0.45 4.89
N SER A 179 -0.85 -0.40 5.57
CA SER A 179 -1.37 -1.17 6.70
C SER A 179 -0.35 -1.32 7.82
N THR A 180 -0.84 -1.39 9.06
CA THR A 180 -0.04 -1.74 10.23
C THR A 180 -0.86 -2.50 11.28
N PRO A 181 -0.33 -3.62 11.83
CA PRO A 181 -0.94 -4.32 12.95
C PRO A 181 -0.47 -3.76 14.32
N VAL A 182 0.31 -2.67 14.35
CA VAL A 182 0.88 -2.11 15.59
C VAL A 182 -0.07 -1.09 16.21
N ASP A 183 -1.17 -1.59 16.80
CA ASP A 183 -2.27 -0.77 17.35
C ASP A 183 -1.81 0.37 18.28
N PRO A 184 -0.87 0.18 19.24
CA PRO A 184 -0.43 1.26 20.13
C PRO A 184 0.30 2.41 19.43
N LEU A 185 0.80 2.18 18.22
CA LEU A 185 1.50 3.17 17.40
C LEU A 185 0.71 3.55 16.15
N ALA A 186 -0.55 3.11 16.01
CA ALA A 186 -1.35 3.29 14.80
C ALA A 186 -1.38 4.76 14.36
N ASP A 187 -1.69 5.70 15.25
CA ASP A 187 -1.74 7.13 14.91
C ASP A 187 -0.40 7.68 14.39
N ARG A 188 0.73 7.24 14.96
CA ARG A 188 2.08 7.64 14.52
C ARG A 188 2.46 7.01 13.19
N MET A 189 2.05 5.77 12.97
CA MET A 189 2.23 5.10 11.68
C MET A 189 1.38 5.78 10.60
N VAL A 190 0.17 6.22 10.93
CA VAL A 190 -0.69 6.99 10.04
C VAL A 190 -0.05 8.33 9.66
N GLU A 191 0.56 9.06 10.60
CA GLU A 191 1.34 10.28 10.28
C GLU A 191 2.49 9.99 9.29
N LEU A 192 3.16 8.84 9.46
CA LEU A 192 4.20 8.39 8.53
C LEU A 192 3.62 8.05 7.15
N PHE A 193 2.49 7.34 7.09
CA PHE A 193 1.80 6.99 5.84
C PHE A 193 1.37 8.24 5.08
N ASP A 194 0.80 9.22 5.79
CA ASP A 194 0.40 10.50 5.22
C ASP A 194 1.62 11.26 4.64
N THR A 195 2.77 11.18 5.34
CA THR A 195 4.02 11.77 4.86
C THR A 195 4.50 11.08 3.58
N VAL A 196 4.51 9.75 3.53
CA VAL A 196 4.91 8.98 2.33
C VAL A 196 3.99 9.28 1.16
N ALA A 197 2.67 9.22 1.36
CA ALA A 197 1.69 9.55 0.32
C ALA A 197 1.85 10.98 -0.20
N GLY A 198 2.21 11.93 0.68
CA GLY A 198 2.51 13.32 0.33
C GLY A 198 3.67 13.50 -0.66
N THR A 199 4.58 12.52 -0.76
CA THR A 199 5.72 12.57 -1.69
C THR A 199 5.39 12.07 -3.09
N LEU A 200 4.19 11.51 -3.29
CA LEU A 200 3.77 10.98 -4.58
C LEU A 200 3.81 12.05 -5.66
N HIS A 201 4.43 11.73 -6.78
CA HIS A 201 4.46 12.57 -7.96
C HIS A 201 4.49 11.78 -9.26
N TRP A 202 3.92 12.38 -10.30
CA TRP A 202 3.84 11.80 -11.64
C TRP A 202 5.09 12.13 -12.46
N ALA A 203 5.50 11.19 -13.33
CA ALA A 203 6.64 11.33 -14.24
C ALA A 203 6.23 11.17 -15.72
#